data_AF-A0A7J8JNW3-F1
#
_entry.id   AF-A0A7J8JNW3-F1
#
_cell.length_a   1.000
_cell.length_b   1.000
_cell.length_c   1.000
_cell.angle_alpha   90.00
_cell.angle_beta   90.00
_cell.angle_gamma   90.00
#
_symmetry.space_group_name_H-M   'P 1'
#
loop_
_entity.id
_entity.type
_entity.pdbx_description
1 polymer ?
#
loop_
_entity_poly.entity_id
_entity_poly.type
_entity_poly.pdbx_seq_one_letter_code
_entity_poly.pdbx_strand_id
1 'polypeptide(L)'
;MDEDGLPLMGSGIDLTKVPAIQQKRTVAFLNQFVVHTVQFLNRFSTVCEEKLADLSLRIQQIETTLNILDAKLSSIPGLDDVTFEVSPVSVTSITNETHSETTSERSQVSI
;
A
#
# COMPACT_ATOMS: atom_id res chain seq x y z
N MET A 1 40.93 -4.15 12.06
CA MET A 1 39.48 -4.09 11.82
C MET A 1 39.08 -2.63 11.97
N ASP A 2 38.29 -2.12 11.04
CA ASP A 2 37.60 -0.85 11.17
C ASP A 2 36.40 -0.99 12.13
N GLU A 3 35.84 0.14 12.55
CA GLU A 3 34.86 0.28 13.63
C GLU A 3 33.57 -0.54 13.43
N ASP A 4 33.34 -1.10 12.23
CA ASP A 4 32.19 -1.96 11.89
C ASP A 4 32.51 -3.47 11.93
N GLY A 5 33.68 -3.88 12.44
CA GLY A 5 33.99 -5.28 12.73
C GLY A 5 34.13 -6.20 11.52
N LEU A 6 34.17 -5.66 10.30
CA LEU A 6 34.58 -6.42 9.14
C LEU A 6 36.12 -6.58 9.12
N PRO A 7 36.65 -7.73 8.67
CA PRO A 7 38.07 -7.82 8.43
C PRO A 7 38.42 -6.87 7.28
N LEU A 8 38.96 -5.69 7.62
CA LEU A 8 39.77 -4.88 6.69
C LEU A 8 40.60 -5.87 5.89
N MET A 9 40.33 -5.98 4.58
CA MET A 9 41.12 -6.79 3.66
C MET A 9 42.55 -6.25 3.73
N GLY A 10 43.32 -6.79 4.67
CA GLY A 10 44.64 -6.31 4.99
C GLY A 10 45.54 -6.56 3.80
N SER A 11 46.38 -5.58 3.50
CA SER A 11 47.46 -5.60 2.51
C SER A 11 48.55 -6.67 2.79
N GLY A 12 48.21 -7.77 3.47
CA GLY A 12 49.08 -8.89 3.82
C GLY A 12 48.50 -10.25 3.43
N ILE A 13 47.48 -10.31 2.57
CA ILE A 13 46.99 -11.59 2.02
C ILE A 13 48.00 -12.06 0.97
N ASP A 14 48.79 -13.07 1.32
CA ASP A 14 49.61 -13.80 0.37
C ASP A 14 48.69 -14.60 -0.58
N LEU A 15 48.43 -14.04 -1.76
CA LEU A 15 47.58 -14.65 -2.78
C LEU A 15 48.09 -16.02 -3.26
N THR A 16 49.35 -16.37 -2.97
CA THR A 16 49.90 -17.71 -3.28
C THR A 16 49.45 -18.77 -2.27
N LYS A 17 48.94 -18.37 -1.09
CA LYS A 17 48.39 -19.26 -0.06
C LYS A 17 46.87 -19.34 -0.06
N VAL A 18 46.20 -18.51 -0.88
CA VAL A 18 44.76 -18.59 -1.07
C VAL A 18 44.47 -19.76 -2.01
N PRO A 19 43.68 -20.77 -1.60
CA PRO A 19 43.33 -21.88 -2.47
C PRO A 19 42.54 -21.37 -3.69
N ALA A 20 42.86 -21.90 -4.87
CA ALA A 20 42.18 -21.53 -6.11
C ALA A 20 40.66 -21.73 -5.99
N ILE A 21 39.89 -20.73 -6.40
CA ILE A 21 38.43 -20.83 -6.41
C ILE A 21 38.02 -21.99 -7.33
N GLN A 22 37.17 -22.88 -6.82
CA GLN A 22 36.71 -24.03 -7.58
C GLN A 22 35.70 -23.58 -8.63
N GLN A 23 36.18 -23.20 -9.83
CA GLN A 23 35.34 -22.67 -10.91
C GLN A 23 34.14 -23.58 -11.23
N LYS A 24 34.33 -24.90 -11.26
CA LYS A 24 33.24 -25.88 -11.45
C LYS A 24 32.16 -25.76 -10.37
N ARG A 25 32.55 -25.53 -9.11
CA ARG A 25 31.63 -25.33 -7.99
C ARG A 25 30.90 -23.99 -8.10
N THR A 26 31.60 -22.92 -8.47
CA THR A 26 30.98 -21.60 -8.70
C THR A 26 29.94 -21.66 -9.81
N VAL A 27 30.24 -22.33 -10.93
CA VAL A 27 29.27 -22.52 -12.03
C VAL A 27 28.08 -23.34 -11.56
N ALA A 28 28.29 -24.41 -10.77
CA ALA A 28 27.18 -25.18 -10.20
C ALA A 28 26.29 -24.32 -9.29
N PHE A 29 26.86 -23.47 -8.44
CA PHE A 29 26.09 -22.55 -7.59
C PHE A 29 25.32 -21.52 -8.41
N LEU A 30 25.92 -20.94 -9.44
CA LEU A 30 25.23 -19.99 -10.32
C LEU A 30 24.07 -20.65 -11.06
N ASN A 31 24.28 -21.86 -11.59
CA ASN A 31 23.22 -22.62 -12.23
C ASN A 31 22.09 -22.91 -11.24
N GLN A 32 22.42 -23.36 -10.03
CA GLN A 32 21.41 -23.65 -9.00
C GLN A 32 20.65 -22.38 -8.59
N PHE A 33 21.35 -21.26 -8.46
CA PHE A 33 20.74 -19.96 -8.15
C PHE A 33 19.76 -19.53 -9.25
N VAL A 34 20.16 -19.61 -10.52
CA VAL A 34 19.30 -19.27 -11.65
C VAL A 34 18.09 -20.19 -11.69
N VAL A 35 18.27 -21.50 -11.56
CA VAL A 35 17.17 -22.48 -11.55
C VAL A 35 16.18 -22.18 -10.44
N HIS A 36 16.66 -21.98 -9.20
CA HIS A 36 15.78 -21.66 -8.08
C HIS A 36 15.07 -20.32 -8.25
N THR A 37 15.76 -19.31 -8.76
CA THR A 37 15.19 -17.98 -8.98
C THR A 37 14.08 -18.05 -10.03
N VAL A 38 14.31 -18.74 -11.14
CA VAL A 38 13.29 -18.90 -12.20
C VAL A 38 12.12 -19.73 -11.69
N GLN A 39 12.36 -20.82 -10.95
CA GLN A 39 11.29 -21.60 -10.34
C GLN A 39 10.44 -20.78 -9.37
N PHE A 40 11.09 -19.95 -8.55
CA PHE A 40 10.40 -19.01 -7.66
C PHE A 40 9.56 -18.02 -8.46
N LEU A 41 10.13 -17.37 -9.48
CA LEU A 41 9.41 -16.39 -10.32
C LEU A 41 8.22 -17.01 -11.04
N ASN A 42 8.37 -18.23 -11.56
CA ASN A 42 7.28 -18.95 -12.20
C ASN A 42 6.15 -19.23 -11.20
N ARG A 43 6.47 -19.74 -10.01
CA ARG A 43 5.47 -19.98 -8.96
C ARG A 43 4.83 -18.68 -8.49
N PHE A 44 5.62 -17.61 -8.36
CA PHE A 44 5.15 -16.29 -7.98
C PHE A 44 4.18 -15.72 -9.02
N SER A 45 4.48 -15.87 -10.32
CA SER A 45 3.58 -15.46 -11.41
C SER A 45 2.23 -16.17 -11.31
N THR A 46 2.22 -17.50 -11.13
CA THR A 46 0.98 -18.26 -10.95
C THR A 46 0.16 -17.75 -9.76
N VAL A 47 0.80 -17.47 -8.62
CA VAL A 47 0.11 -16.91 -7.46
C VAL A 47 -0.46 -15.53 -7.76
N CYS A 48 0.28 -14.67 -8.46
CA CYS A 48 -0.21 -13.35 -8.86
C CYS A 48 -1.42 -13.45 -9.78
N GLU A 49 -1.38 -14.35 -10.76
CA GLU A 49 -2.50 -14.60 -11.69
C GLU A 49 -3.74 -15.09 -10.95
N GLU A 50 -3.60 -16.05 -10.02
CA GLU A 50 -4.71 -16.53 -9.19
C GLU A 50 -5.33 -15.39 -8.35
N LYS A 51 -4.49 -14.56 -7.72
CA LYS A 51 -4.97 -13.43 -6.91
C LYS A 51 -5.65 -12.37 -7.76
N LEU A 52 -5.13 -12.08 -8.96
CA LEU A 52 -5.74 -11.13 -9.88
C LEU A 52 -7.09 -11.63 -10.39
N ALA A 53 -7.21 -12.93 -10.69
CA ALA A 53 -8.45 -13.56 -11.10
C ALA A 53 -9.53 -13.49 -9.99
N ASP A 54 -9.15 -13.76 -8.73
CA ASP A 54 -10.07 -13.61 -7.58
C ASP A 54 -10.56 -12.18 -7.42
N LEU A 55 -9.64 -11.19 -7.49
CA LEU A 55 -10.02 -9.78 -7.43
C LEU A 55 -10.94 -9.37 -8.58
N SER A 56 -10.65 -9.83 -9.80
CA SER A 56 -11.48 -9.57 -10.99
C SER A 56 -12.91 -10.12 -10.79
N LEU A 57 -13.04 -11.35 -10.29
CA LEU A 57 -14.35 -11.95 -9.99
C LEU A 57 -15.12 -11.15 -8.94
N ARG A 58 -14.44 -10.71 -7.86
CA ARG A 58 -15.07 -9.91 -6.81
C ARG A 58 -15.56 -8.56 -7.33
N ILE A 59 -14.81 -7.92 -8.24
CA ILE A 59 -15.25 -6.68 -8.90
C ILE A 59 -16.51 -6.93 -9.72
N GLN A 60 -16.54 -7.99 -10.53
CA GLN A 60 -17.72 -8.34 -11.33
C GLN A 60 -18.96 -8.64 -10.46
N GLN A 61 -18.77 -9.29 -9.30
CA GLN A 61 -19.86 -9.52 -8.34
C GLN A 61 -20.40 -8.21 -7.77
N ILE A 62 -19.52 -7.26 -7.43
CA ILE A 62 -19.93 -5.93 -6.96
C ILE A 62 -20.71 -5.21 -8.04
N GLU A 63 -20.22 -5.20 -9.29
CA GLU A 63 -20.90 -4.56 -10.43
C GLU A 63 -22.29 -5.17 -10.67
N THR A 64 -22.39 -6.49 -10.65
CA THR A 64 -23.67 -7.20 -10.79
C THR A 64 -24.64 -6.83 -9.66
N THR A 65 -24.14 -6.78 -8.42
CA THR A 65 -24.97 -6.42 -7.26
C THR A 65 -25.44 -4.98 -7.35
N LEU A 66 -24.59 -4.05 -7.79
CA LEU A 66 -24.93 -2.64 -7.99
C LEU A 66 -26.00 -2.50 -9.07
N ASN A 67 -25.84 -3.16 -10.22
CA ASN A 67 -26.84 -3.16 -11.29
C ASN A 67 -28.20 -3.70 -10.81
N ILE A 68 -28.21 -4.72 -9.95
CA ILE A 68 -29.47 -5.22 -9.34
C ILE A 68 -30.07 -4.17 -8.40
N LEU A 69 -29.25 -3.50 -7.58
CA LEU A 69 -29.72 -2.46 -6.67
C LEU A 69 -30.30 -1.26 -7.44
N ASP A 70 -29.65 -0.85 -8.52
CA ASP A 70 -30.11 0.23 -9.39
C ASP A 70 -31.44 -0.12 -10.09
N ALA A 71 -31.54 -1.35 -10.61
CA ALA A 71 -32.80 -1.88 -11.16
C ALA A 71 -33.92 -1.93 -10.10
N LYS A 72 -33.60 -2.25 -8.84
CA LYS A 72 -34.59 -2.25 -7.75
C LYS A 72 -35.04 -0.84 -7.39
N LEU A 73 -34.12 0.12 -7.31
CA LEU A 73 -34.46 1.52 -7.02
C LEU A 73 -35.31 2.13 -8.13
N SER A 74 -34.93 1.93 -9.40
CA SER A 74 -35.70 2.41 -10.56
C SER A 74 -37.08 1.75 -10.71
N SER A 75 -37.29 0.58 -10.11
CA SER A 75 -38.59 -0.11 -10.14
C SER A 75 -39.64 0.45 -9.15
N ILE A 76 -39.26 1.36 -8.25
CA ILE A 76 -40.20 1.97 -7.29
C ILE A 76 -40.77 3.28 -7.86
N PRO A 77 -42.06 3.33 -8.23
CA PRO A 77 -42.66 4.54 -8.79
C PRO A 77 -42.78 5.65 -7.74
N GLY A 78 -42.38 6.88 -8.10
CA GLY A 78 -42.48 8.07 -7.26
C GLY A 78 -41.30 8.31 -6.31
N LEU A 79 -40.20 7.54 -6.43
CA LEU A 79 -38.99 7.70 -5.62
C LEU A 79 -38.07 8.83 -6.10
N ASP A 80 -38.16 9.22 -7.37
CA ASP A 80 -37.27 10.20 -8.02
C ASP A 80 -37.40 11.63 -7.47
N ASP A 81 -38.53 11.95 -6.81
CA ASP A 81 -38.88 13.30 -6.32
C ASP A 81 -38.59 13.48 -4.81
N VAL A 82 -38.00 12.47 -4.15
CA VAL A 82 -37.64 12.54 -2.72
C VAL A 82 -36.23 13.09 -2.56
N THR A 83 -36.09 14.42 -2.57
CA THR A 83 -34.89 15.09 -2.07
C THR A 83 -34.76 14.88 -0.57
N PHE A 84 -33.68 14.23 -0.13
CA PHE A 84 -33.32 14.19 1.28
C PHE A 84 -32.96 15.62 1.74
N GLU A 85 -33.83 16.24 2.54
CA GLU A 85 -33.48 17.38 3.37
C GLU A 85 -32.40 16.92 4.36
N VAL A 86 -31.14 17.17 4.02
CA VAL A 86 -30.02 16.95 4.94
C VAL A 86 -30.10 18.03 6.01
N SER A 87 -30.81 17.73 7.10
CA SER A 87 -30.76 18.57 8.29
C SER A 87 -29.30 18.63 8.77
N PRO A 88 -28.69 19.82 8.93
CA PRO A 88 -27.30 19.93 9.35
C PRO A 88 -27.20 19.46 10.81
N VAL A 89 -26.77 18.21 11.00
CA VAL A 89 -26.37 17.72 12.32
C VAL A 89 -25.15 18.54 12.73
N SER A 90 -25.34 19.40 13.73
CA SER A 90 -24.30 20.25 14.30
C SER A 90 -23.15 19.38 14.80
N VAL A 91 -22.00 19.50 14.16
CA VAL A 91 -20.73 18.97 14.68
C VAL A 91 -20.38 19.79 15.91
N THR A 92 -20.77 19.31 17.09
CA THR A 92 -20.34 19.89 18.37
C THR A 92 -18.86 19.58 18.56
N SER A 93 -18.05 20.60 18.23
CA SER A 93 -16.73 20.92 18.78
C SER A 93 -16.27 20.01 19.93
N ILE A 94 -15.32 19.13 19.65
CA ILE A 94 -14.40 18.64 20.68
C ILE A 94 -13.28 19.67 20.77
N THR A 95 -13.31 20.35 21.91
CA THR A 95 -12.34 21.24 22.51
C THR A 95 -10.90 20.83 22.21
N ASN A 96 -10.12 21.73 21.63
CA ASN A 96 -8.73 21.89 22.00
C ASN A 96 -8.37 23.37 21.97
N GLU A 97 -8.28 23.89 23.18
CA GLU A 97 -7.76 25.19 23.54
C GLU A 97 -6.34 25.34 22.98
N THR A 98 -6.10 26.36 22.16
CA THR A 98 -4.78 27.01 22.09
C THR A 98 -5.02 28.47 21.76
N HIS A 99 -4.84 29.29 22.79
CA HIS A 99 -4.72 30.74 22.75
C HIS A 99 -3.83 31.19 21.59
N SER A 100 -4.32 32.14 20.80
CA SER A 100 -3.50 33.25 20.30
C SER A 100 -4.40 34.45 20.03
N GLU A 101 -4.06 35.49 20.77
CA GLU A 101 -4.66 36.81 20.85
C GLU A 101 -4.91 37.45 19.49
N THR A 102 -6.05 38.13 19.35
CA THR A 102 -6.10 39.42 18.64
C THR A 102 -7.27 40.24 19.17
N THR A 103 -6.89 41.25 19.93
CA THR A 103 -7.63 42.46 20.30
C THR A 103 -8.40 43.07 19.14
N SER A 104 -9.70 43.35 19.34
CA SER A 104 -10.34 44.57 18.84
C SER A 104 -11.62 44.88 19.62
N GLU A 105 -11.47 45.74 20.63
CA GLU A 105 -12.49 46.60 21.25
C GLU A 105 -13.19 47.46 20.16
N ARG A 106 -14.39 48.04 20.27
CA ARG A 106 -15.48 48.12 21.25
C ARG A 106 -16.54 49.09 20.69
N SER A 107 -17.80 48.90 21.11
CA SER A 107 -18.93 49.86 21.17
C SER A 107 -19.62 50.26 19.85
N GLN A 108 -20.86 49.82 19.64
CA GLN A 108 -22.14 50.27 20.21
C GLN A 108 -22.81 51.39 19.40
N VAL A 109 -23.94 51.00 18.79
CA VAL A 109 -24.99 51.86 18.24
C VAL A 109 -25.80 52.43 19.41
N SER A 110 -26.05 53.75 19.39
CA SER A 110 -27.20 54.39 20.04
C SER A 110 -27.59 55.64 19.25
N ILE A 111 -28.85 55.64 18.83
CA ILE A 111 -29.84 56.74 18.67
C ILE A 111 -29.29 58.16 18.69
#